data_AF-A0A444R0M7-F1
#
_entry.id   AF-A0A444R0M7-F1
#
_cell.length_a   1.000
_cell.length_b   1.000
_cell.length_c   1.000
_cell.angle_alpha   90.00
_cell.angle_beta   90.00
_cell.angle_gamma   90.00
#
_symmetry.space_group_name_H-M   'P 1'
#
loop_
_entity.id
_entity.type
_entity.pdbx_description
1 polymer ?
#
loop_
_entity_poly.entity_id
_entity_poly.type
_entity_poly.pdbx_seq_one_letter_code
_entity_poly.pdbx_strand_id
1 'polypeptide(L)'
;MALFYYQALERNGRKTKGMIEADSARHARQLLRGKELIPVHIEARLNASTGGMLQRRRHAHRRVAAADLALFTRQLATLVQAAMPLETCLQAVSEQSEKLHVKSLGMALRSRIQEGYTLSDSLREHPRVFDSLFCSMVAAGEKSGHLDVVLNRLADYTEQRQ
;
A
#
# COMPACT_ATOMS: atom_id res chain seq x y z
N MET A 1 0.56 1.19 -21.94
CA MET A 1 0.33 2.63 -22.13
C MET A 1 1.18 3.45 -21.16
N ALA A 2 1.79 4.53 -21.65
CA ALA A 2 2.62 5.45 -20.88
C ALA A 2 2.30 6.91 -21.26
N LEU A 3 2.56 7.85 -20.35
CA LEU A 3 2.38 9.28 -20.61
C LEU A 3 3.63 9.86 -21.29
N PHE A 4 3.41 10.58 -22.38
CA PHE A 4 4.45 11.30 -23.12
C PHE A 4 4.20 12.79 -23.00
N TYR A 5 5.22 13.51 -22.55
CA TYR A 5 5.21 14.97 -22.67
C TYR A 5 5.55 15.32 -24.12
N TYR A 6 4.81 16.25 -24.71
CA TYR A 6 5.07 16.72 -26.05
C TYR A 6 5.11 18.24 -26.12
N GLN A 7 5.96 18.73 -27.01
CA GLN A 7 5.91 20.08 -27.55
C GLN A 7 5.69 19.97 -29.06
N ALA A 8 4.64 20.60 -29.55
CA ALA A 8 4.25 20.57 -30.94
C ALA A 8 3.91 21.97 -31.46
N LEU A 9 3.90 22.10 -32.78
CA LEU A 9 3.48 23.30 -33.48
C LEU A 9 2.13 23.05 -34.14
N GLU A 10 1.22 24.01 -33.98
CA GLU A 10 0.03 24.12 -34.80
C GLU A 10 0.40 24.65 -36.20
N ARG A 11 -0.51 24.48 -37.17
CA ARG A 11 -0.32 24.94 -38.56
C ARG A 11 -0.07 26.45 -38.69
N ASN A 12 -0.55 27.23 -37.73
CA ASN A 12 -0.34 28.68 -37.59
C ASN A 12 1.03 29.05 -36.98
N GLY A 13 1.89 28.07 -36.66
CA GLY A 13 3.19 28.28 -36.02
C GLY A 13 3.14 28.45 -34.49
N ARG A 14 1.96 28.32 -33.87
CA ARG A 14 1.79 28.43 -32.42
C ARG A 14 2.32 27.18 -31.73
N LYS A 15 3.18 27.36 -30.72
CA LYS A 15 3.71 26.27 -29.90
C LYS A 15 2.67 25.84 -28.87
N THR A 16 2.28 24.57 -28.91
CA THR A 16 1.40 23.91 -27.94
C THR A 16 2.17 22.80 -27.23
N LYS A 17 1.96 22.69 -25.92
CA LYS A 17 2.59 21.67 -25.07
C LYS A 17 1.52 20.93 -24.28
N GLY A 18 1.73 19.65 -24.04
CA GLY A 18 0.77 18.83 -23.32
C GLY A 18 1.29 17.45 -22.98
N MET A 19 0.39 16.61 -22.46
CA MET A 19 0.65 15.20 -22.23
C MET A 19 -0.25 14.36 -23.13
N ILE A 20 0.25 13.24 -23.59
CA ILE A 20 -0.51 12.29 -24.39
C ILE A 20 -0.19 10.87 -23.95
N GLU A 21 -1.22 10.04 -23.82
CA GLU A 21 -1.05 8.63 -23.51
C GLU A 21 -0.83 7.84 -24.80
N ALA A 22 0.20 7.01 -24.83
CA ALA A 22 0.53 6.18 -25.98
C ALA A 22 1.31 4.93 -25.55
N ASP A 23 1.39 3.94 -26.44
CA ASP A 23 2.15 2.70 -26.17
C ASP A 23 3.63 2.83 -26.53
N SER A 24 4.00 3.83 -27.34
CA SER A 24 5.38 4.13 -27.70
C SER A 24 5.52 5.57 -28.15
N ALA A 25 6.76 6.10 -28.20
CA ALA A 25 7.03 7.42 -28.77
C ALA A 25 6.58 7.52 -30.24
N ARG A 26 6.63 6.40 -30.99
CA ARG A 26 6.12 6.33 -32.37
C ARG A 26 4.59 6.45 -32.40
N HIS A 27 3.89 5.75 -31.49
CA HIS A 27 2.44 5.86 -31.33
C HIS A 27 2.03 7.29 -30.91
N ALA A 28 2.75 7.92 -29.99
CA ALA A 28 2.52 9.32 -29.58
C ALA A 28 2.66 10.31 -30.75
N ARG A 29 3.68 10.15 -31.61
CA ARG A 29 3.84 10.98 -32.83
C ARG A 29 2.65 10.85 -33.77
N GLN A 30 2.16 9.63 -33.95
CA GLN A 30 1.03 9.35 -34.84
C GLN A 30 -0.25 10.00 -34.32
N LEU A 31 -0.52 9.91 -33.01
CA LEU A 31 -1.66 10.57 -32.38
C LEU A 31 -1.58 12.10 -32.48
N LEU A 32 -0.39 12.70 -32.34
CA LEU A 32 -0.21 14.14 -32.49
C LEU A 32 -0.42 14.62 -33.93
N ARG A 33 0.09 13.87 -34.92
CA ARG A 33 -0.17 14.15 -36.33
C ARG A 33 -1.66 14.08 -36.69
N GLY A 34 -2.39 13.12 -36.11
CA GLY A 34 -3.84 13.00 -36.26
C GLY A 34 -4.63 14.18 -35.68
N LYS A 35 -4.03 14.96 -34.77
CA LYS A 35 -4.58 16.20 -34.21
C LYS A 35 -4.08 17.46 -34.93
N GLU A 36 -3.52 17.31 -36.13
CA GLU A 36 -2.91 18.40 -36.91
C GLU A 36 -1.75 19.13 -36.20
N LEU A 37 -1.12 18.46 -35.23
CA LEU A 37 0.03 18.97 -34.50
C LEU A 37 1.33 18.40 -35.08
N ILE A 38 2.31 19.26 -35.32
CA ILE A 38 3.65 18.87 -35.77
C ILE A 38 4.54 18.70 -34.53
N PRO A 39 4.89 17.47 -34.12
CA PRO A 39 5.71 17.26 -32.93
C PRO A 39 7.14 17.75 -33.15
N VAL A 40 7.60 18.64 -32.27
CA VAL A 40 8.99 19.15 -32.23
C VAL A 40 9.80 18.35 -31.22
N HIS A 41 9.19 18.02 -30.08
CA HIS A 41 9.85 17.30 -29.00
C HIS A 41 8.87 16.32 -28.37
N ILE A 42 9.31 15.08 -28.15
CA ILE A 42 8.53 14.05 -27.48
C ILE A 42 9.46 13.33 -26.53
N GLU A 43 9.11 13.38 -25.24
CA GLU A 43 9.81 12.66 -24.20
C GLU A 43 8.86 11.69 -23.53
N ALA A 44 9.34 10.45 -23.39
CA ALA A 44 8.70 9.49 -22.54
C ALA A 44 8.82 10.01 -21.11
N ARG A 45 7.70 10.47 -20.54
CA ARG A 45 7.62 10.64 -19.11
C ARG A 45 7.24 9.28 -18.58
N LEU A 46 8.24 8.42 -18.36
CA LEU A 46 8.08 7.26 -17.48
C LEU A 46 7.27 7.77 -16.31
N ASN A 47 6.09 7.20 -16.08
CA ASN A 47 5.18 7.66 -15.04
C ASN A 47 6.03 7.93 -13.82
N ALA A 48 6.19 9.23 -13.58
CA ALA A 48 6.93 9.77 -12.50
C ALA A 48 6.05 9.59 -11.25
N SER A 49 5.76 8.33 -10.94
CA SER A 49 5.91 7.74 -9.62
C SER A 49 7.29 8.03 -8.98
N THR A 50 8.09 8.91 -9.58
CA THR A 50 9.25 9.58 -9.03
C THR A 50 8.89 10.74 -8.08
N GLY A 51 7.60 11.13 -7.96
CA GLY A 51 7.04 11.70 -6.72
C GLY A 51 6.66 10.62 -5.68
N GLY A 52 6.40 9.42 -6.15
CA GLY A 52 6.01 8.26 -5.34
C GLY A 52 7.16 7.54 -4.66
N MET A 53 8.42 7.62 -5.10
CA MET A 53 9.51 6.83 -4.48
C MET A 53 10.13 7.51 -3.26
N LEU A 54 10.28 8.84 -3.27
CA LEU A 54 10.69 9.62 -2.09
C LEU A 54 9.54 9.80 -1.09
N GLN A 55 8.29 9.93 -1.57
CA GLN A 55 7.12 10.06 -0.72
C GLN A 55 6.60 8.70 -0.22
N ARG A 56 6.69 7.61 -1.00
CA ARG A 56 6.53 6.24 -0.43
C ARG A 56 7.67 5.91 0.50
N ARG A 57 8.92 6.33 0.27
CA ARG A 57 9.96 6.14 1.30
C ARG A 57 9.71 6.99 2.55
N ARG A 58 9.04 8.14 2.46
CA ARG A 58 8.67 8.94 3.64
C ARG A 58 7.39 8.45 4.34
N HIS A 59 6.43 7.86 3.62
CA HIS A 59 5.18 7.32 4.19
C HIS A 59 5.25 5.83 4.54
N ALA A 60 6.09 5.03 3.88
CA ALA A 60 6.37 3.64 4.26
C ALA A 60 7.34 3.52 5.45
N HIS A 61 7.98 4.64 5.83
CA HIS A 61 8.89 4.70 7.00
C HIS A 61 8.35 5.54 8.16
N ARG A 62 7.07 5.93 8.15
CA ARG A 62 6.48 6.46 9.37
C ARG A 62 6.23 5.27 10.28
N ARG A 63 7.00 5.16 11.37
CA ARG A 63 6.77 4.19 12.44
C ARG A 63 5.28 4.25 12.79
N VAL A 64 4.61 3.10 12.80
CA VAL A 64 3.27 2.98 13.38
C VAL A 64 3.41 3.44 14.83
N ALA A 65 2.61 4.44 15.24
CA ALA A 65 2.64 4.91 16.61
C ALA A 65 2.19 3.78 17.54
N ALA A 66 2.67 3.74 18.79
CA ALA A 66 2.22 2.75 19.76
C ALA A 66 0.69 2.76 19.91
N ALA A 67 0.09 3.97 19.90
CA ALA A 67 -1.36 4.17 19.87
C ALA A 67 -2.06 3.46 18.71
N ASP A 68 -1.50 3.57 17.50
CA ASP A 68 -2.07 2.96 16.30
C ASP A 68 -1.95 1.44 16.32
N LEU A 69 -0.81 0.93 16.81
CA LEU A 69 -0.58 -0.50 16.93
C LEU A 69 -1.54 -1.14 17.93
N ALA A 70 -1.77 -0.52 19.09
CA ALA A 70 -2.70 -1.12 20.05
C ALA A 70 -4.16 -1.04 19.59
N LEU A 71 -4.57 0.07 18.95
CA LEU A 71 -5.92 0.14 18.37
C LEU A 71 -6.11 -0.95 17.30
N PHE A 72 -5.15 -1.08 16.37
CA PHE A 72 -5.17 -2.13 15.35
C PHE A 72 -5.25 -3.53 15.97
N THR A 73 -4.43 -3.79 17.00
CA THR A 73 -4.35 -5.10 17.67
C THR A 73 -5.64 -5.40 18.43
N ARG A 74 -6.22 -4.42 19.13
CA ARG A 74 -7.48 -4.55 19.84
C ARG A 74 -8.64 -4.85 18.90
N GLN A 75 -8.76 -4.09 17.81
CA GLN A 75 -9.84 -4.32 16.83
C GLN A 75 -9.70 -5.71 16.18
N LEU A 76 -8.48 -6.12 15.84
CA LEU A 76 -8.22 -7.45 15.29
C LEU A 76 -8.59 -8.56 16.29
N ALA A 77 -8.20 -8.41 17.57
CA ALA A 77 -8.53 -9.35 18.63
C ALA A 77 -10.05 -9.52 18.79
N THR A 78 -10.81 -8.42 18.83
CA THR A 78 -12.27 -8.44 18.96
C THR A 78 -12.94 -9.18 17.81
N LEU A 79 -12.53 -8.92 16.56
CA LEU A 79 -13.13 -9.55 15.39
C LEU A 79 -12.76 -11.04 15.29
N VAL A 80 -11.50 -11.40 15.58
CA VAL A 80 -11.07 -12.81 15.60
C VAL A 80 -11.77 -13.58 16.72
N GLN A 81 -11.96 -12.98 17.89
CA GLN A 81 -12.73 -13.57 18.98
C GLN A 81 -14.21 -13.78 18.62
N ALA A 82 -14.77 -12.94 17.75
CA ALA A 82 -16.10 -13.13 17.16
C ALA A 82 -16.14 -14.21 16.06
N ALA A 83 -15.08 -15.03 15.93
CA ALA A 83 -14.93 -16.09 14.94
C ALA A 83 -15.04 -15.61 13.48
N MET A 84 -14.74 -14.33 13.22
CA MET A 84 -14.68 -13.81 11.86
C MET A 84 -13.39 -14.30 11.17
N PRO A 85 -13.45 -14.66 9.86
CA PRO A 85 -12.27 -15.06 9.11
C PRO A 85 -11.18 -13.98 9.14
N LEU A 86 -9.93 -14.38 9.37
CA LEU A 86 -8.82 -13.47 9.64
C LEU A 86 -8.58 -12.45 8.52
N GLU A 87 -8.73 -12.86 7.27
CA GLU A 87 -8.63 -12.01 6.09
C GLU A 87 -9.73 -10.94 6.06
N THR A 88 -10.91 -11.26 6.56
CA THR A 88 -12.05 -10.33 6.69
C THR A 88 -11.82 -9.38 7.86
N CYS A 89 -11.30 -9.87 8.98
CA CYS A 89 -10.89 -9.03 10.11
C CYS A 89 -9.86 -7.97 9.67
N LEU A 90 -8.81 -8.39 8.98
CA LEU A 90 -7.78 -7.47 8.47
C LEU A 90 -8.35 -6.44 7.49
N GLN A 91 -9.29 -6.86 6.64
CA GLN A 91 -9.99 -5.93 5.76
C GLN A 91 -10.76 -4.87 6.54
N ALA A 92 -11.61 -5.32 7.47
CA ALA A 92 -12.44 -4.44 8.29
C ALA A 92 -11.61 -3.45 9.10
N VAL A 93 -10.56 -3.90 9.80
CA VAL A 93 -9.67 -3.04 10.59
C VAL A 93 -8.96 -2.01 9.70
N SER A 94 -8.52 -2.42 8.51
CA SER A 94 -7.82 -1.52 7.58
C SER A 94 -8.74 -0.47 6.97
N GLU A 95 -9.97 -0.84 6.62
CA GLU A 95 -10.96 0.07 6.03
C GLU A 95 -11.48 1.11 7.03
N GLN A 96 -11.56 0.74 8.32
CA GLN A 96 -11.93 1.66 9.40
C GLN A 96 -10.83 2.67 9.74
N SER A 97 -9.57 2.43 9.34
CA SER A 97 -8.47 3.34 9.67
C SER A 97 -8.41 4.54 8.74
N GLU A 98 -8.47 5.75 9.31
CA GLU A 98 -8.22 7.00 8.58
C GLU A 98 -6.73 7.18 8.21
N LYS A 99 -5.84 6.43 8.86
CA LYS A 99 -4.40 6.55 8.70
C LYS A 99 -3.92 5.66 7.57
N LEU A 100 -3.48 6.28 6.47
CA LEU A 100 -3.00 5.58 5.27
C LEU A 100 -1.92 4.53 5.56
N HIS A 101 -1.03 4.76 6.53
CA HIS A 101 0.01 3.78 6.90
C HIS A 101 -0.56 2.53 7.57
N VAL A 102 -1.55 2.66 8.45
CA VAL A 102 -2.24 1.52 9.10
C VAL A 102 -3.06 0.76 8.06
N LYS A 103 -3.81 1.48 7.21
CA LYS A 103 -4.55 0.87 6.10
C LYS A 103 -3.64 0.07 5.18
N SER A 104 -2.49 0.64 4.80
CA SER A 104 -1.51 -0.05 3.94
C SER A 104 -0.92 -1.28 4.62
N LEU A 105 -0.66 -1.21 5.93
CA LEU A 105 -0.14 -2.34 6.71
C LEU A 105 -1.14 -3.51 6.74
N GLY A 106 -2.38 -3.27 7.14
CA GLY A 106 -3.37 -4.34 7.22
C GLY A 106 -3.74 -4.92 5.86
N MET A 107 -3.74 -4.10 4.79
CA MET A 107 -3.90 -4.59 3.42
C MET A 107 -2.72 -5.47 2.96
N ALA A 108 -1.48 -5.12 3.33
CA ALA A 108 -0.31 -5.94 3.03
C ALA A 108 -0.38 -7.29 3.76
N LEU A 109 -0.72 -7.29 5.04
CA LEU A 109 -0.91 -8.52 5.83
C LEU A 109 -2.01 -9.40 5.22
N ARG A 110 -3.15 -8.81 4.82
CA ARG A 110 -4.24 -9.53 4.17
C ARG A 110 -3.80 -10.20 2.86
N SER A 111 -3.04 -9.51 2.02
CA SER A 111 -2.52 -10.08 0.76
C SER A 111 -1.71 -11.34 1.02
N ARG A 112 -0.82 -11.32 2.03
CA ARG A 112 -0.01 -12.47 2.40
C ARG A 112 -0.83 -13.66 2.88
N ILE A 113 -1.87 -13.41 3.67
CA ILE A 113 -2.76 -14.48 4.12
C ILE A 113 -3.53 -15.10 2.94
N GLN A 114 -3.97 -14.26 1.99
CA GLN A 114 -4.61 -14.75 0.76
C GLN A 114 -3.66 -15.55 -0.13
N GLU A 115 -2.36 -15.27 -0.07
CA GLU A 115 -1.29 -16.05 -0.72
C GLU A 115 -0.97 -17.36 0.03
N GLY A 116 -1.58 -17.60 1.20
CA GLY A 116 -1.40 -18.83 1.99
C GLY A 116 -0.33 -18.74 3.07
N TYR A 117 0.24 -17.56 3.33
CA TYR A 117 1.17 -17.38 4.44
C TYR A 117 0.43 -17.29 5.78
N THR A 118 1.12 -17.69 6.85
CA THR A 118 0.62 -17.49 8.21
C THR A 118 0.61 -16.00 8.58
N LEU A 119 -0.22 -15.61 9.54
CA LEU A 119 -0.18 -14.28 10.12
C LEU A 119 1.19 -13.99 10.71
N SER A 120 1.79 -14.92 11.45
CA SER A 120 3.10 -14.69 12.05
C SER A 120 4.20 -14.46 11.01
N ASP A 121 4.19 -15.17 9.88
CA ASP A 121 5.12 -14.92 8.77
C ASP A 121 4.90 -13.56 8.13
N SER A 122 3.63 -13.21 7.91
CA SER A 122 3.23 -11.91 7.36
C SER A 122 3.68 -10.74 8.26
N LEU A 123 3.54 -10.89 9.58
CA LEU A 123 3.97 -9.89 10.57
C LEU A 123 5.50 -9.72 10.58
N ARG A 124 6.26 -10.81 10.38
CA ARG A 124 7.74 -10.77 10.33
C ARG A 124 8.28 -9.93 9.16
N GLU A 125 7.50 -9.72 8.11
CA GLU A 125 7.86 -8.80 7.02
C GLU A 125 7.86 -7.32 7.46
N HIS A 126 7.29 -7.03 8.63
CA HIS A 126 7.19 -5.68 9.20
C HIS A 126 7.87 -5.55 10.58
N PRO A 127 9.19 -5.84 10.71
CA PRO A 127 9.89 -5.94 12.00
C PRO A 127 10.04 -4.59 12.73
N ARG A 128 9.72 -3.46 12.06
CA ARG A 128 9.69 -2.12 12.68
C ARG A 128 8.38 -1.84 13.42
N VAL A 129 7.35 -2.66 13.18
CA VAL A 129 6.00 -2.54 13.75
C VAL A 129 5.77 -3.66 14.75
N PHE A 130 6.07 -4.89 14.35
CA PHE A 130 5.90 -6.07 15.19
C PHE A 130 7.27 -6.57 15.63
N ASP A 131 7.50 -6.57 16.95
CA ASP A 131 8.72 -7.13 17.50
C ASP A 131 8.71 -8.67 17.46
N SER A 132 9.87 -9.27 17.78
CA SER A 132 10.04 -10.72 17.74
C SER A 132 9.13 -11.43 18.73
N LEU A 133 8.85 -10.83 19.88
CA LEU A 133 7.94 -11.38 20.90
C LEU A 133 6.51 -11.42 20.36
N PHE A 134 6.03 -10.32 19.76
CA PHE A 134 4.71 -10.25 19.14
C PHE A 134 4.54 -11.36 18.09
N CYS A 135 5.50 -11.49 17.16
CA CYS A 135 5.43 -12.49 16.10
C CYS A 135 5.49 -13.93 16.66
N SER A 136 6.27 -14.16 17.72
CA SER A 136 6.40 -15.49 18.34
C SER A 136 5.13 -15.89 19.08
N MET A 137 4.48 -14.95 19.76
CA MET A 137 3.19 -15.17 20.41
C MET A 137 2.13 -15.54 19.38
N VAL A 138 2.01 -14.77 18.30
CA VAL A 138 1.08 -15.07 17.20
C VAL A 138 1.34 -16.46 16.62
N ALA A 139 2.59 -16.81 16.34
CA ALA A 139 2.94 -18.13 15.81
C ALA A 139 2.50 -19.28 16.74
N ALA A 140 2.66 -19.10 18.06
CA ALA A 140 2.17 -20.06 19.04
C ALA A 140 0.64 -20.15 19.05
N GLY A 141 -0.06 -19.02 18.91
CA GLY A 141 -1.51 -18.95 18.79
C GLY A 141 -2.03 -19.67 17.55
N GLU A 142 -1.43 -19.41 16.38
CA GLU A 142 -1.78 -20.08 15.12
C GLU A 142 -1.57 -21.58 15.20
N LYS A 143 -0.41 -22.02 15.71
CA LYS A 143 -0.06 -23.45 15.80
C LYS A 143 -0.94 -24.21 16.79
N SER A 144 -1.39 -23.55 17.85
CA SER A 144 -2.25 -24.15 18.87
C SER A 144 -3.75 -24.00 18.58
N GLY A 145 -4.14 -23.20 17.58
CA GLY A 145 -5.55 -22.87 17.32
C GLY A 145 -6.18 -21.88 18.30
N HIS A 146 -5.37 -21.21 19.14
CA HIS A 146 -5.82 -20.26 20.16
C HIS A 146 -5.41 -18.82 19.83
N LEU A 147 -5.56 -18.44 18.55
CA LEU A 147 -5.16 -17.12 18.06
C LEU A 147 -5.96 -15.98 18.70
N ASP A 148 -7.24 -16.21 19.01
CA ASP A 148 -8.13 -15.33 19.75
C ASP A 148 -7.60 -14.95 21.14
N VAL A 149 -7.15 -15.93 21.92
CA VAL A 149 -6.58 -15.72 23.26
C VAL A 149 -5.27 -14.95 23.16
N VAL A 150 -4.43 -15.31 22.19
CA VAL A 150 -3.14 -14.66 21.97
C VAL A 150 -3.31 -13.21 21.54
N LEU A 151 -4.21 -12.91 20.60
CA LEU A 151 -4.46 -11.55 20.13
C LEU A 151 -5.04 -10.66 21.24
N ASN A 152 -5.88 -11.20 22.12
CA ASN A 152 -6.36 -10.46 23.30
C ASN A 152 -5.20 -10.07 24.24
N ARG A 153 -4.31 -11.01 24.55
CA ARG A 153 -3.11 -10.71 25.36
C ARG A 153 -2.19 -9.70 24.69
N LEU A 154 -2.03 -9.78 23.37
CA LEU A 154 -1.24 -8.83 22.61
C LEU A 154 -1.89 -7.45 22.60
N ALA A 155 -3.21 -7.36 22.53
CA ALA A 155 -3.94 -6.11 22.63
C ALA A 155 -3.67 -5.45 23.99
N ASP A 156 -3.87 -6.18 25.10
CA ASP A 156 -3.57 -5.70 26.45
C ASP A 156 -2.11 -5.22 26.58
N TYR A 157 -1.17 -6.01 26.06
CA TYR A 157 0.26 -5.70 26.05
C TYR A 157 0.57 -4.42 25.28
N THR A 158 -0.02 -4.24 24.09
CA THR A 158 0.21 -3.05 23.27
C THR A 158 -0.43 -1.81 23.88
N GLU A 159 -1.57 -1.93 24.55
CA GLU A 159 -2.27 -0.81 25.22
C GLU A 159 -1.47 -0.30 26.42
N GLN A 160 -0.84 -1.19 27.20
CA GLN A 160 0.04 -0.82 28.30
C GLN A 160 1.32 -0.09 27.86
N ARG A 161 1.71 -0.21 26.58
CA ARG A 161 2.90 0.43 26.00
C ARG A 161 2.60 1.73 25.26
N GLN A 162 1.33 2.12 25.13
CA GLN A 162 0.93 3.41 24.57
C GLN A 162 1.35 4.57 25.47
#